data_AF-A0A5D4NI33-F1
#
_entry.id   AF-A0A5D4NI33-F1
#
_cell.length_a   1.000
_cell.length_b   1.000
_cell.length_c   1.000
_cell.angle_alpha   90.00
_cell.angle_beta   90.00
_cell.angle_gamma   90.00
#
_symmetry.space_group_name_H-M   'P 1'
#
loop_
_entity.id
_entity.type
_entity.pdbx_description
1 polymer ?
#
loop_
_entity_poly.entity_id
_entity_poly.type
_entity_poly.pdbx_seq_one_letter_code
_entity_poly.pdbx_strand_id
1 'polypeptide(L)'
;MEFSLSFIINIIIAVYLFVDARKRGKNPWLWGILGLIFGAIVLGIYFIQTGRKGLGWVIVILSILWFILALVLGIVGALFGLLV
;
A
#
# COMPACT_ATOMS: atom_id res chain seq x y z
N MET A 1 -12.63 16.45 -0.92
CA MET A 1 -11.81 16.48 0.31
C MET A 1 -11.19 15.11 0.66
N GLU A 2 -11.65 14.00 0.06
CA GLU A 2 -11.13 12.65 0.35
C GLU A 2 -9.77 12.32 -0.30
N PHE A 3 -9.48 12.91 -1.47
CA PHE A 3 -8.21 12.70 -2.19
C PHE A 3 -6.99 13.15 -1.36
N SER A 4 -7.18 14.14 -0.49
CA SER A 4 -6.14 14.69 0.39
C SER A 4 -5.71 13.68 1.45
N LEU A 5 -6.64 12.90 2.01
CA LEU A 5 -6.37 11.97 3.11
C LEU A 5 -5.55 10.77 2.64
N SER A 6 -5.91 10.18 1.50
CA SER A 6 -5.15 9.05 0.92
C SER A 6 -3.71 9.44 0.59
N PHE A 7 -3.50 10.64 0.04
CA PHE A 7 -2.17 11.15 -0.26
C PHE A 7 -1.34 11.38 1.01
N ILE A 8 -1.95 11.96 2.06
CA ILE A 8 -1.31 12.13 3.37
C ILE A 8 -0.91 10.78 3.97
N ILE A 9 -1.78 9.77 3.91
CA ILE A 9 -1.49 8.41 4.42
C ILE A 9 -0.27 7.81 3.69
N ASN A 10 -0.20 7.92 2.35
CA ASN A 10 0.95 7.43 1.59
C ASN A 10 2.24 8.17 1.94
N ILE A 11 2.18 9.49 2.19
CA ILE A 11 3.35 10.25 2.68
C ILE A 11 3.79 9.72 4.06
N ILE A 12 2.86 9.51 4.98
CA ILE A 12 3.18 8.98 6.32
C ILE A 12 3.85 7.60 6.20
N ILE A 13 3.31 6.73 5.34
CA ILE A 13 3.89 5.40 5.08
C ILE A 13 5.30 5.53 4.50
N ALA A 14 5.50 6.39 3.50
CA ALA A 14 6.79 6.62 2.87
C ALA A 14 7.84 7.14 3.87
N VAL A 15 7.47 8.12 4.70
CA VAL A 15 8.34 8.66 5.75
C VAL A 15 8.68 7.59 6.79
N TYR A 16 7.68 6.83 7.24
CA TYR A 16 7.89 5.72 8.17
C TYR A 16 8.88 4.69 7.62
N LEU A 17 8.69 4.27 6.36
CA LEU A 17 9.55 3.31 5.68
C LEU A 17 10.97 3.83 5.50
N PHE A 18 11.13 5.10 5.12
CA PHE A 18 12.44 5.73 4.95
C PHE A 18 13.21 5.76 6.29
N VAL A 19 12.56 6.19 7.38
CA VAL A 19 13.20 6.29 8.69
C VAL A 19 13.53 4.91 9.26
N ASP A 20 12.59 3.96 9.18
CA ASP A 20 12.81 2.61 9.72
C ASP A 20 13.83 1.82 8.90
N ALA A 21 13.84 1.98 7.57
CA ALA A 21 14.82 1.32 6.70
C ALA A 21 16.26 1.74 7.02
N ARG A 22 16.46 3.04 7.33
CA ARG A 22 17.77 3.56 7.76
C ARG A 22 18.25 2.90 9.05
N LYS A 23 17.36 2.67 10.01
CA LYS A 23 17.68 2.01 11.29
C LYS A 23 18.03 0.52 11.12
N ARG A 24 17.56 -0.12 10.05
CA ARG A 24 17.76 -1.56 9.77
C ARG A 24 18.82 -1.84 8.70
N GLY A 25 19.62 -0.83 8.32
CA GLY A 25 20.68 -0.98 7.32
C GLY A 25 20.17 -1.27 5.90
N LYS A 26 18.88 -1.00 5.61
CA LYS A 26 18.30 -1.14 4.27
C LYS A 26 18.34 0.21 3.55
N ASN A 27 18.34 0.19 2.21
CA ASN A 27 18.33 1.42 1.40
C ASN A 27 17.06 2.26 1.69
N PRO A 28 17.17 3.42 2.36
CA PRO A 28 16.02 4.22 2.76
C PRO A 28 15.21 4.76 1.58
N TRP A 29 15.92 5.17 0.52
CA TRP A 29 15.30 5.77 -0.67
C TRP A 29 14.43 4.78 -1.41
N LEU A 30 14.88 3.54 -1.53
CA LEU A 30 14.12 2.47 -2.17
C LEU A 30 12.79 2.25 -1.43
N TRP A 31 12.83 2.10 -0.11
CA TRP A 31 11.61 1.86 0.68
C TRP A 31 10.70 3.08 0.77
N GLY A 32 11.25 4.29 0.84
CA GLY A 32 10.48 5.53 0.84
C GLY A 32 9.72 5.77 -0.48
N ILE A 33 10.40 5.63 -1.62
CA ILE A 33 9.78 5.84 -2.94
C ILE A 33 8.74 4.75 -3.23
N LEU A 34 9.07 3.48 -2.98
CA LEU A 34 8.11 2.39 -3.15
C LEU A 34 6.89 2.56 -2.21
N GLY A 35 7.12 3.00 -0.98
CA GLY A 35 6.06 3.31 -0.02
C GLY A 35 5.14 4.43 -0.48
N LEU A 36 5.68 5.45 -1.14
CA LEU A 36 4.87 6.56 -1.66
C LEU A 36 4.00 6.14 -2.85
N ILE A 37 4.54 5.31 -3.74
CA ILE A 37 3.86 4.89 -4.98
C ILE A 37 2.82 3.80 -4.70
N PHE A 38 3.17 2.80 -3.91
CA PHE A 38 2.36 1.60 -3.72
C PHE A 38 1.69 1.54 -2.33
N GLY A 39 2.03 2.45 -1.41
CA GLY A 39 1.35 2.60 -0.13
C GLY A 39 1.43 1.37 0.78
N ALA A 40 0.25 0.90 1.21
CA ALA A 40 0.10 -0.13 2.22
C ALA A 40 0.73 -1.49 1.83
N ILE A 41 0.73 -1.86 0.53
CA ILE A 41 1.29 -3.15 0.11
C ILE A 41 2.80 -3.22 0.35
N VAL A 42 3.52 -2.12 0.11
CA VAL A 42 4.97 -2.04 0.35
C VAL A 42 5.26 -2.03 1.84
N LEU A 43 4.41 -1.40 2.66
CA LEU A 43 4.50 -1.49 4.11
C LEU A 43 4.38 -2.94 4.60
N GLY A 44 3.44 -3.70 4.06
CA GLY A 44 3.28 -5.12 4.35
C GLY A 44 4.51 -5.95 3.96
N ILE A 45 5.01 -5.79 2.73
CA ILE A 45 6.24 -6.46 2.25
C ILE A 45 7.44 -6.10 3.13
N TYR A 46 7.58 -4.82 3.50
CA TYR A 46 8.64 -4.37 4.38
C TYR A 46 8.56 -5.03 5.76
N PHE A 47 7.37 -5.19 6.33
CA PHE A 47 7.17 -5.90 7.59
C PHE A 47 7.55 -7.37 7.49
N ILE A 48 7.23 -8.05 6.40
CA ILE A 48 7.66 -9.42 6.14
C ILE A 48 9.19 -9.51 6.14
N GLN A 49 9.86 -8.60 5.44
CA GLN A 49 11.32 -8.60 5.33
C GLN A 49 12.04 -8.13 6.61
N THR A 50 11.36 -7.46 7.53
CA THR A 50 11.94 -6.93 8.77
C THR A 50 11.63 -7.80 10.00
N GLY A 51 11.12 -9.01 9.78
CA GLY A 51 10.85 -10.01 10.83
C GLY A 51 9.44 -9.96 11.41
N ARG A 52 8.62 -8.97 11.04
CA ARG A 52 7.21 -8.81 11.47
C ARG A 52 6.26 -9.53 10.52
N LYS A 53 6.51 -10.82 10.29
CA LYS A 53 5.84 -11.62 9.25
C LYS A 53 4.32 -11.65 9.40
N GLY A 54 3.79 -11.85 10.61
CA GLY A 54 2.34 -11.90 10.86
C GLY A 54 1.62 -10.63 10.39
N LEU A 55 2.02 -9.47 10.92
CA LEU A 55 1.45 -8.18 10.52
C LEU A 55 1.67 -7.89 9.04
N GLY A 56 2.85 -8.21 8.51
CA GLY A 56 3.17 -7.99 7.10
C GLY A 56 2.24 -8.78 6.17
N TRP A 57 2.02 -10.07 6.43
CA TRP A 57 1.10 -10.89 5.66
C TRP A 57 -0.34 -10.41 5.77
N VAL A 58 -0.81 -10.02 6.95
CA VAL A 58 -2.16 -9.47 7.13
C VAL A 58 -2.35 -8.23 6.26
N ILE A 59 -1.41 -7.28 6.28
CA ILE A 59 -1.47 -6.06 5.48
C ILE A 59 -1.47 -6.37 3.97
N VAL A 60 -0.60 -7.29 3.52
CA VAL A 60 -0.54 -7.69 2.11
C VAL A 60 -1.84 -8.35 1.67
N ILE A 61 -2.37 -9.30 2.44
CA ILE A 61 -3.63 -10.00 2.13
C ILE A 61 -4.79 -9.01 2.05
N LEU A 62 -4.92 -8.11 3.04
CA LEU A 62 -5.95 -7.07 3.03
C LEU A 62 -5.83 -6.14 1.81
N SER A 63 -4.60 -5.74 1.46
CA SER A 63 -4.35 -4.89 0.29
C SER A 63 -4.76 -5.60 -1.02
N ILE A 64 -4.44 -6.89 -1.15
CA ILE A 64 -4.81 -7.70 -2.31
C ILE A 64 -6.33 -7.87 -2.40
N LEU A 65 -7.00 -8.21 -1.30
CA LEU A 65 -8.46 -8.37 -1.25
C LEU A 65 -9.17 -7.07 -1.63
N TRP A 66 -8.70 -5.94 -1.10
CA TRP A 66 -9.24 -4.62 -1.44
C TRP A 66 -9.05 -4.29 -2.93
N PHE A 67 -7.88 -4.59 -3.49
CA PHE A 67 -7.60 -4.37 -4.90
C PHE A 67 -8.51 -5.22 -5.80
N ILE A 68 -8.69 -6.51 -5.49
CA ILE A 68 -9.59 -7.40 -6.24
C ILE A 68 -11.03 -6.88 -6.18
N LEU A 69 -11.50 -6.49 -4.98
CA LEU A 69 -12.84 -5.94 -4.81
C LEU A 69 -13.05 -4.67 -5.64
N ALA A 70 -12.12 -3.72 -5.59
CA ALA A 70 -12.19 -2.49 -6.36
C ALA A 70 -12.20 -2.77 -7.87
N LEU A 71 -11.41 -3.75 -8.32
CA LEU A 71 -11.37 -4.16 -9.73
C LEU A 71 -12.71 -4.75 -10.17
N VAL A 72 -13.28 -5.68 -9.39
CA VAL A 72 -14.59 -6.30 -9.70
C VAL A 72 -15.69 -5.25 -9.75
N LEU A 73 -15.78 -4.38 -8.73
CA LEU A 73 -16.78 -3.31 -8.69
C LEU A 73 -16.60 -2.32 -9.85
N GLY A 74 -15.36 -1.99 -10.19
CA GLY A 74 -15.04 -1.12 -11.33
C GLY A 74 -15.50 -1.71 -12.66
N ILE A 75 -15.26 -3.01 -12.90
CA ILE A 75 -15.73 -3.71 -14.11
C ILE A 75 -17.26 -3.75 -14.15
N VAL A 76 -17.92 -4.13 -13.05
CA VAL A 76 -19.39 -4.21 -12.99
C VAL A 76 -20.01 -2.82 -13.24
N GLY A 77 -19.47 -1.78 -12.63
CA GLY A 77 -19.91 -0.40 -12.85
C GLY A 77 -19.72 0.05 -14.30
N ALA A 78 -18.57 -0.27 -14.91
CA ALA A 78 -18.31 0.05 -16.31
C ALA A 78 -19.27 -0.67 -17.27
N LEU A 79 -19.54 -1.96 -17.04
CA LEU A 79 -20.51 -2.73 -17.84
C LEU A 79 -21.92 -2.18 -17.70
N PHE A 80 -22.35 -1.85 -16.47
CA PHE A 80 -23.67 -1.26 -16.25
C PHE A 80 -23.79 0.11 -16.95
N GLY A 81 -22.76 0.94 -16.89
CA GLY A 81 -22.72 2.24 -17.56
C GLY A 81 -22.68 2.17 -19.10
N LEU A 82 -22.31 1.02 -19.69
CA LEU A 82 -22.38 0.81 -21.15
C LEU A 82 -23.74 0.27 -21.62
N LEU A 83 -24.55 -0.29 -20.70
CA LEU A 83 -25.84 -0.93 -21.00
C LEU A 83 -27.04 0.01 -20.79
N VAL A 84 -26.84 1.16 -20.15
CA VAL A 84 -27.84 2.21 -19.91
C VAL A 84 -27.58 3.40 -20.82
#